data_AF-E1X243-F1
#
_entry.id   AF-E1X243-F1
#
_cell.length_a   1.000
_cell.length_b   1.000
_cell.length_c   1.000
_cell.angle_alpha   90.00
_cell.angle_beta   90.00
_cell.angle_gamma   90.00
#
_symmetry.space_group_name_H-M   'P 1'
#
loop_
_entity.id
_entity.type
_entity.pdbx_description
1 polymer ?
#
loop_
_entity_poly.entity_id
_entity_poly.type
_entity_poly.pdbx_seq_one_letter_code
_entity_poly.pdbx_strand_id
1 'polypeptide(L)'
;MAAKKRKSKSRSKNSIKSSVSDSFKKIFLSSQGLPIMLTLSVLGVLFVLFRMKGIELNYKITNMNKDIEKVALESKELKAKKARLLSVKNLRTIAKKYELKQPKQNQVIVIP
;
A
#
# COMPACT_ATOMS: atom_id res chain seq x y z
N MET A 1 32.79 53.44 60.58
CA MET A 1 32.99 52.58 59.39
C MET A 1 32.44 51.19 59.70
N ALA A 2 31.34 50.77 59.09
CA ALA A 2 30.79 49.42 59.25
C ALA A 2 30.55 48.81 57.87
N ALA A 3 31.30 47.76 57.54
CA ALA A 3 31.29 47.09 56.25
C ALA A 3 30.01 46.24 56.08
N LYS A 4 29.15 46.63 55.13
CA LYS A 4 27.97 45.85 54.74
C LYS A 4 28.38 44.79 53.70
N LYS A 5 28.54 43.55 54.16
CA LYS A 5 28.85 42.36 53.34
C LYS A 5 27.65 41.95 52.47
N ARG A 6 27.92 41.66 51.20
CA ARG A 6 27.05 41.13 50.14
C ARG A 6 26.31 39.84 50.53
N LYS A 7 25.12 39.60 49.95
CA LYS A 7 24.74 38.28 49.41
C LYS A 7 23.69 38.41 48.31
N SER A 8 24.11 38.06 47.10
CA SER A 8 23.30 37.90 45.89
C SER A 8 22.40 36.67 45.98
N LYS A 9 21.12 36.83 45.67
CA LYS A 9 20.12 35.75 45.62
C LYS A 9 20.01 35.25 44.19
N SER A 10 20.67 34.14 43.88
CA SER A 10 20.50 33.40 42.64
C SER A 10 20.25 31.93 42.99
N ARG A 11 19.02 31.45 42.80
CA ARG A 11 18.60 30.04 42.57
C ARG A 11 17.09 29.92 42.66
N SER A 12 16.40 29.95 41.51
CA SER A 12 14.96 29.63 41.41
C SER A 12 14.56 29.11 40.02
N LYS A 13 15.46 28.41 39.32
CA LYS A 13 15.13 27.75 38.04
C LYS A 13 15.17 26.21 38.09
N ASN A 14 15.79 25.60 39.11
CA ASN A 14 15.88 24.14 39.25
C ASN A 14 14.73 23.48 40.04
N SER A 15 13.91 24.25 40.78
CA SER A 15 12.81 23.70 41.60
C SER A 15 11.55 23.37 40.79
N ILE A 16 11.32 24.05 39.66
CA ILE A 16 10.14 23.83 38.82
C ILE A 16 10.31 22.59 37.93
N LYS A 17 11.51 22.38 37.36
CA LYS A 17 11.80 21.17 36.55
C LYS A 17 11.73 19.88 37.37
N SER A 18 12.19 19.90 38.62
CA SER A 18 12.13 18.75 39.53
C SER A 18 10.68 18.41 39.90
N SER A 19 9.91 19.40 40.36
CA SER A 19 8.49 19.26 40.73
C SER A 19 7.61 18.63 39.64
N VAL A 20 7.78 19.06 38.39
CA VAL A 20 7.04 18.52 37.25
C VAL A 20 7.47 17.07 36.98
N SER A 21 8.78 16.80 36.96
CA SER A 21 9.30 15.44 36.73
C SER A 21 8.90 14.43 37.82
N ASP A 22 8.81 14.88 39.07
CA ASP A 22 8.44 14.05 40.20
C ASP A 22 6.94 13.74 40.21
N SER A 23 6.11 14.67 39.74
CA SER A 23 4.67 14.46 39.54
C SER A 23 4.38 13.49 38.40
N PHE A 24 5.10 13.58 37.28
CA PHE A 24 5.01 12.61 36.20
C PHE A 24 5.45 11.21 36.64
N LYS A 25 6.53 11.08 37.41
CA LYS A 25 6.96 9.78 37.96
C LYS A 25 5.92 9.18 38.90
N LYS A 26 5.26 9.99 39.76
CA LYS A 26 4.20 9.51 40.66
C LYS A 26 2.94 9.06 39.90
N ILE A 27 2.57 9.75 38.83
CA ILE A 27 1.43 9.36 37.98
C ILE A 27 1.78 8.11 37.15
N PHE A 28 3.02 8.01 36.65
CA PHE A 28 3.49 6.87 35.85
C PHE A 28 3.69 5.59 36.68
N LEU A 29 4.11 5.72 37.94
CA LEU A 29 4.27 4.61 38.91
C LEU A 29 3.03 4.40 39.80
N SER A 30 1.93 5.09 39.53
CA SER A 30 0.66 4.85 40.21
C SER A 30 0.04 3.55 39.71
N SER A 31 -0.54 2.76 40.63
CA SER A 31 -1.25 1.50 40.33
C SER A 31 -2.33 1.65 39.24
N GLN A 32 -2.88 2.86 39.08
CA GLN A 32 -3.91 3.14 38.08
C GLN A 32 -3.35 3.84 36.83
N GLY A 33 -2.22 4.55 36.92
CA GLY A 33 -1.62 5.24 35.77
C GLY A 33 -0.78 4.36 34.85
N LEU A 34 -0.12 3.34 35.41
CA LEU A 34 0.72 2.39 34.67
C LEU A 34 -0.08 1.58 33.62
N PRO A 35 -1.26 1.02 33.92
CA PRO A 35 -2.07 0.32 32.92
C PRO A 35 -2.52 1.23 31.76
N ILE A 36 -2.92 2.48 32.05
CA ILE A 36 -3.30 3.44 31.00
C ILE A 36 -2.11 3.73 30.08
N MET A 37 -0.94 4.02 30.62
CA MET A 37 0.25 4.32 29.81
C MET A 37 0.69 3.12 28.96
N LEU A 38 0.55 1.91 29.49
CA LEU A 38 0.84 0.68 28.77
C LEU A 38 -0.10 0.49 27.58
N THR A 39 -1.42 0.67 27.78
CA THR A 39 -2.39 0.57 26.68
C THR A 39 -2.14 1.63 25.61
N LEU A 40 -1.83 2.87 25.99
CA LEU A 40 -1.51 3.95 25.06
C LEU A 40 -0.23 3.65 24.25
N SER A 41 0.77 3.04 24.89
CA SER A 41 1.99 2.58 24.22
C SER A 41 1.68 1.49 23.19
N VAL A 42 0.86 0.50 23.54
CA VAL A 42 0.43 -0.56 22.61
C VAL A 42 -0.36 0.02 21.43
N LEU A 43 -1.29 0.94 21.68
CA LEU A 43 -2.04 1.66 20.65
C LEU A 43 -1.11 2.43 19.70
N GLY A 44 -0.08 3.09 20.24
CA GLY A 44 0.93 3.81 19.45
C GLY A 44 1.72 2.88 18.53
N VAL A 45 2.19 1.73 19.05
CA VAL A 45 2.90 0.72 18.25
C VAL A 45 1.98 0.16 17.17
N LEU A 46 0.73 -0.15 17.51
CA LEU A 46 -0.25 -0.69 16.57
C LEU A 46 -0.54 0.30 15.42
N PHE A 47 -0.66 1.60 15.73
CA PHE A 47 -0.83 2.64 14.70
C PHE A 47 0.34 2.68 13.70
N VAL A 48 1.58 2.60 14.19
CA VAL A 48 2.77 2.57 13.33
C VAL A 48 2.78 1.31 12.46
N LEU A 49 2.47 0.16 13.04
CA LEU A 49 2.38 -1.10 12.31
C LEU A 49 1.30 -1.05 11.22
N PHE A 50 0.11 -0.53 11.53
CA PHE A 50 -0.95 -0.34 10.54
C PHE A 50 -0.52 0.60 9.41
N ARG A 51 0.17 1.70 9.72
CA ARG A 51 0.70 2.61 8.69
C ARG A 51 1.69 1.92 7.76
N MET A 52 2.62 1.13 8.31
CA MET A 52 3.60 0.40 7.51
C MET A 52 2.94 -0.69 6.66
N LYS A 53 1.98 -1.43 7.22
CA LYS A 53 1.22 -2.46 6.50
C LYS A 53 0.35 -1.87 5.39
N GLY A 54 -0.24 -0.70 5.60
CA GLY A 54 -0.99 0.01 4.56
C GLY A 54 -0.13 0.38 3.35
N ILE A 55 1.11 0.84 3.60
CA ILE A 55 2.06 1.18 2.54
C ILE A 55 2.48 -0.08 1.75
N GLU A 56 2.84 -1.17 2.46
CA GLU A 56 3.21 -2.45 1.83
C GLU A 56 2.08 -2.99 0.94
N LEU A 57 0.85 -2.94 1.43
CA LEU A 57 -0.32 -3.41 0.70
C LEU A 57 -0.55 -2.57 -0.57
N ASN A 58 -0.41 -1.25 -0.47
CA ASN A 58 -0.60 -0.36 -1.62
C ASN A 58 0.45 -0.62 -2.72
N TYR A 59 1.70 -0.89 -2.35
CA TYR A 59 2.72 -1.30 -3.31
C TYR A 59 2.38 -2.63 -4.00
N LYS A 60 1.90 -3.62 -3.24
CA LYS A 60 1.47 -4.91 -3.79
C LYS A 60 0.32 -4.74 -4.77
N ILE A 61 -0.72 -3.98 -4.39
CA ILE A 61 -1.87 -3.70 -5.26
C ILE A 61 -1.42 -2.98 -6.54
N THR A 62 -0.53 -2.00 -6.42
CA THR A 62 -0.01 -1.26 -7.57
C THR A 62 0.73 -2.17 -8.55
N ASN A 63 1.56 -3.09 -8.06
CA ASN A 63 2.22 -4.08 -8.92
C ASN A 63 1.22 -5.03 -9.58
N MET A 64 0.26 -5.56 -8.81
CA MET A 64 -0.78 -6.43 -9.38
C MET A 64 -1.58 -5.73 -10.47
N ASN A 65 -1.95 -4.46 -10.27
CA ASN A 65 -2.67 -3.68 -11.26
C ASN A 65 -1.86 -3.48 -12.55
N LYS A 66 -0.55 -3.27 -12.46
CA LYS A 66 0.33 -3.20 -13.64
C LYS A 66 0.35 -4.50 -14.43
N ASP A 67 0.37 -5.64 -13.74
CA ASP A 67 0.36 -6.94 -14.42
C ASP A 67 -1.00 -7.24 -15.05
N ILE A 68 -2.11 -6.86 -14.40
CA ILE A 68 -3.44 -6.91 -15.00
C ILE A 68 -3.51 -6.05 -16.26
N GLU A 69 -2.94 -4.85 -16.24
CA GLU A 69 -2.92 -3.95 -17.40
C GLU A 69 -2.10 -4.54 -18.56
N LYS A 70 -0.93 -5.14 -18.29
CA LYS A 70 -0.15 -5.85 -19.31
C LYS A 70 -0.95 -6.98 -19.96
N VAL A 71 -1.57 -7.84 -19.16
CA VAL A 71 -2.41 -8.94 -19.65
C VAL A 71 -3.60 -8.41 -20.47
N ALA A 72 -4.21 -7.30 -20.02
CA ALA A 72 -5.28 -6.66 -20.77
C ALA A 72 -4.80 -6.14 -22.14
N LEU A 73 -3.62 -5.52 -22.21
CA LEU A 73 -3.02 -5.06 -23.48
C LEU A 73 -2.67 -6.25 -24.39
N GLU A 74 -2.01 -7.27 -23.86
CA GLU A 74 -1.70 -8.51 -24.60
C GLU A 74 -2.97 -9.17 -25.14
N SER A 75 -4.06 -9.19 -24.37
CA SER A 75 -5.34 -9.74 -24.83
C SER A 75 -5.92 -8.94 -26.01
N LYS A 76 -5.76 -7.61 -26.02
CA LYS A 76 -6.19 -6.75 -27.13
C LYS A 76 -5.35 -7.03 -28.37
N GLU A 77 -4.04 -7.14 -28.21
CA GLU A 77 -3.14 -7.50 -29.31
C GLU A 77 -3.43 -8.90 -29.88
N LEU A 78 -3.65 -9.89 -29.01
CA LEU A 78 -4.02 -11.25 -29.41
C LEU A 78 -5.33 -11.28 -30.19
N LYS A 79 -6.34 -10.52 -29.75
CA LYS A 79 -7.61 -10.38 -30.49
C LYS A 79 -7.38 -9.74 -31.86
N ALA A 80 -6.56 -8.70 -31.95
CA ALA A 80 -6.22 -8.06 -33.22
C ALA A 80 -5.44 -9.01 -34.16
N LYS A 81 -4.46 -9.76 -33.63
CA LYS A 81 -3.72 -10.80 -34.37
C LYS A 81 -4.66 -11.90 -34.86
N LYS A 82 -5.55 -12.40 -34.01
CA LYS A 82 -6.58 -13.39 -34.38
C LYS A 82 -7.47 -12.86 -35.51
N ALA A 83 -7.99 -11.63 -35.40
CA ALA A 83 -8.81 -11.02 -36.44
C ALA A 83 -8.05 -10.86 -37.77
N ARG A 84 -6.77 -10.48 -37.72
CA ARG A 84 -5.89 -10.38 -38.90
C ARG A 84 -5.70 -11.75 -39.56
N LEU A 85 -5.46 -12.79 -38.78
CA LEU A 85 -5.30 -14.16 -39.29
C LEU A 85 -6.60 -14.71 -39.89
N LEU A 86 -7.74 -14.40 -39.26
CA LEU A 86 -9.09 -14.76 -39.74
C LEU A 86 -9.64 -13.80 -40.81
N SER A 87 -8.84 -12.85 -41.29
CA SER A 87 -9.27 -11.96 -42.37
C SER A 87 -9.51 -12.73 -43.67
N VAL A 88 -10.50 -12.31 -44.46
CA VAL A 88 -10.87 -12.95 -45.73
C VAL A 88 -9.66 -13.13 -46.65
N LYS A 89 -8.75 -12.16 -46.67
CA LYS A 89 -7.50 -12.23 -47.46
C LYS A 89 -6.64 -13.41 -47.03
N ASN A 90 -6.36 -13.56 -45.73
CA ASN A 90 -5.56 -14.66 -45.22
C ASN A 90 -6.26 -16.01 -45.35
N LEU A 91 -7.57 -16.07 -45.07
CA LEU A 91 -8.37 -17.28 -45.27
C LEU A 91 -8.35 -17.75 -46.73
N ARG A 92 -8.45 -16.82 -47.70
CA ARG A 92 -8.34 -17.12 -49.12
C ARG A 92 -6.95 -17.62 -49.51
N THR A 93 -5.89 -17.02 -48.97
CA THR A 93 -4.51 -17.49 -49.19
C THR A 93 -4.29 -18.90 -48.62
N ILE A 94 -4.79 -19.16 -47.42
CA ILE A 94 -4.72 -20.49 -46.78
C ILE A 94 -5.52 -21.50 -47.59
N ALA A 95 -6.74 -21.16 -48.02
CA ALA A 95 -7.57 -22.03 -48.85
C ALA A 95 -6.90 -22.39 -50.17
N LYS A 96 -6.24 -21.42 -50.83
CA LYS A 96 -5.44 -21.69 -52.03
C LYS A 96 -4.25 -22.59 -51.76
N LYS A 97 -3.53 -22.37 -50.66
CA LYS A 97 -2.33 -23.15 -50.29
C LYS A 97 -2.64 -24.63 -50.06
N TYR A 98 -3.81 -24.93 -49.48
CA TYR A 98 -4.23 -26.30 -49.17
C TYR A 98 -5.31 -26.83 -50.11
N GLU A 99 -5.54 -26.18 -51.25
CA GLU A 99 -6.53 -26.56 -52.27
C GLU A 99 -7.96 -26.77 -51.72
N LEU A 100 -8.31 -26.03 -50.68
CA LEU A 100 -9.62 -26.10 -50.04
C LEU A 100 -10.68 -25.47 -50.96
N LYS A 101 -11.65 -26.28 -51.39
CA LYS A 101 -12.81 -25.83 -52.18
C LYS A 101 -13.90 -25.30 -51.26
N GLN A 102 -14.69 -24.35 -51.78
CA GLN A 102 -15.84 -23.82 -51.05
C GLN A 102 -16.85 -24.95 -50.78
N PRO A 103 -17.29 -25.15 -49.53
CA PRO A 103 -18.21 -26.21 -49.18
C PRO A 103 -19.58 -25.98 -49.83
N LYS A 104 -20.23 -27.07 -50.24
CA LYS A 104 -21.61 -27.02 -50.74
C LYS A 104 -22.58 -26.84 -49.57
N GLN A 105 -23.81 -26.39 -49.85
CA GLN A 105 -24.80 -26.06 -48.82
C GLN A 105 -25.14 -27.24 -47.88
N ASN A 106 -25.04 -28.48 -48.38
CA ASN A 106 -25.21 -29.71 -47.60
C ASN A 106 -24.01 -30.07 -46.69
N GLN A 107 -22.90 -29.33 -46.76
CA GLN A 107 -21.69 -29.55 -45.96
C GLN A 107 -21.52 -28.49 -44.86
N VAL A 108 -22.43 -27.52 -44.76
CA VAL A 108 -22.40 -26.46 -43.74
C VAL A 108 -23.17 -26.94 -42.51
N ILE A 109 -22.47 -27.14 -41.39
CA ILE A 109 -23.07 -27.47 -40.09
C ILE A 109 -23.17 -26.18 -39.28
N VAL A 110 -24.39 -25.75 -38.94
CA VAL A 110 -24.63 -24.62 -38.05
C VAL A 110 -24.85 -25.17 -36.65
N ILE A 111 -23.98 -24.78 -35.71
CA ILE A 111 -24.13 -25.12 -34.29
C ILE A 111 -24.79 -23.92 -33.60
N PRO A 112 -25.98 -24.09 -32.99
CA PRO A 112 -26.68 -23.03 -32.26
C PRO A 112 -25.98 -22.65 -30.96
#